data_AF-A0A1Y0RER0-F1
#
_entry.id   AF-A0A1Y0RER0-F1
#
_cell.length_a   1.000
_cell.length_b   1.000
_cell.length_c   1.000
_cell.angle_alpha   90.00
_cell.angle_beta   90.00
_cell.angle_gamma   90.00
#
_symmetry.space_group_name_H-M   'P 1'
#
loop_
_entity.id
_entity.type
_entity.pdbx_description
1 polymer ?
#
loop_
_entity_poly.entity_id
_entity_poly.type
_entity_poly.pdbx_seq_one_letter_code
_entity_poly.pdbx_strand_id
1 'polypeptide(L)' 'MNAHKIETVLTEDGTLTLQGLPFHAGEAVEVIVLQAKTRSHPQPDKSPSDTNRYPLRGTVIRYDDPTEPVALEDWEFLQ' A
#
# COMPACT_ATOMS: atom_id res chain seq x y z
N MET A 1 13.04 -21.65 -8.68
CA MET A 1 12.61 -20.77 -9.79
C MET A 1 13.25 -19.41 -9.54
N ASN A 2 14.15 -18.98 -10.42
CA ASN A 2 14.74 -17.63 -10.35
C ASN A 2 13.84 -16.71 -11.19
N ALA A 3 13.20 -15.73 -10.56
CA ALA A 3 12.25 -14.85 -11.23
C ALA A 3 12.77 -13.42 -11.22
N HIS A 4 12.83 -12.81 -12.41
CA HIS A 4 13.13 -11.39 -12.57
C HIS A 4 11.81 -10.64 -12.78
N LYS A 5 11.50 -9.69 -11.88
CA LYS A 5 10.28 -8.89 -11.96
C LYS A 5 10.56 -7.56 -12.66
N ILE A 6 9.77 -7.28 -13.69
CA ILE A 6 9.73 -5.99 -14.39
C ILE A 6 8.30 -5.46 -14.28
N GLU A 7 8.15 -4.21 -13.82
CA GLU A 7 6.87 -3.51 -13.80
C GLU A 7 6.85 -2.49 -14.93
N THR A 8 5.85 -2.59 -15.81
CA THR A 8 5.66 -1.65 -16.91
C THR A 8 4.18 -1.37 -17.11
N VAL A 9 3.86 -0.25 -17.76
CA VAL A 9 2.50 0.11 -18.12
C VAL A 9 2.23 -0.40 -19.53
N LEU A 10 1.07 -1.04 -19.72
CA LEU A 10 0.64 -1.51 -21.03
C LEU A 10 0.34 -0.30 -21.93
N THR A 11 0.85 -0.31 -23.15
CA THR A 11 0.54 0.71 -24.16
C THR A 11 -0.89 0.55 -24.68
N GLU A 12 -1.46 1.60 -25.27
CA GLU A 12 -2.87 1.61 -25.73
C GLU A 12 -3.18 0.54 -26.78
N ASP A 13 -2.18 0.13 -27.56
CA ASP A 13 -2.28 -0.93 -28.57
C ASP A 13 -2.24 -2.34 -27.96
N GLY A 14 -2.08 -2.46 -26.63
CA GLY A 14 -2.03 -3.73 -25.93
C GLY A 14 -0.71 -4.49 -26.09
N THR A 15 0.32 -3.86 -26.64
CA THR A 15 1.65 -4.47 -26.83
C THR A 15 2.51 -4.28 -25.59
N LEU A 16 3.37 -5.26 -25.28
CA LEU A 16 4.37 -5.14 -24.22
C LEU A 16 5.71 -5.62 -24.76
N THR A 17 6.71 -4.72 -24.78
CA THR A 17 8.07 -5.04 -25.22
C THR A 17 9.01 -5.12 -24.01
N LEU A 18 9.54 -6.31 -23.73
CA LEU A 18 10.55 -6.53 -22.70
C LEU A 18 11.94 -6.47 -23.33
N GLN A 19 12.83 -5.63 -22.80
CA GLN A 19 14.20 -5.46 -23.31
C GLN A 19 15.22 -5.68 -22.19
N GLY A 20 16.42 -6.14 -22.54
CA GLY A 20 17.54 -6.29 -21.59
C GLY A 20 17.31 -7.36 -20.52
N LEU A 21 16.57 -8.42 -20.82
CA LEU A 21 16.37 -9.52 -19.88
C LEU A 21 17.71 -10.21 -19.59
N PRO A 22 17.98 -10.61 -18.32
CA PRO A 22 19.23 -11.25 -17.93
C PRO A 22 19.24 -12.75 -18.28
N PHE A 23 18.84 -13.08 -19.50
CA PHE A 23 18.82 -14.45 -20.05
C PHE A 23 19.68 -14.53 -21.30
N HIS A 24 20.22 -15.71 -21.57
CA HIS A 24 21.06 -15.99 -22.72
C HIS A 24 20.25 -16.58 -23.89
N ALA A 25 20.79 -16.44 -25.09
CA ALA A 25 20.18 -17.02 -26.28
C ALA A 25 20.08 -18.56 -26.15
N GLY A 26 18.89 -19.09 -26.44
CA GLY A 26 18.61 -20.53 -26.33
C GLY A 26 18.04 -20.98 -24.98
N GLU A 27 17.98 -20.10 -23.99
CA GLU A 27 17.31 -20.41 -22.72
C GLU A 27 15.79 -20.38 -22.88
N ALA A 28 15.12 -21.38 -22.31
CA ALA A 28 13.67 -21.39 -22.22
C ALA A 28 13.22 -20.44 -21.10
N VAL A 29 12.36 -19.47 -21.44
CA VAL A 29 11.83 -18.48 -20.51
C VAL A 29 10.30 -18.57 -20.43
N GLU A 30 9.76 -18.43 -19.23
CA GLU A 30 8.31 -18.37 -18.98
C GLU A 30 7.94 -16.92 -18.64
N VAL A 31 6.88 -16.39 -19.25
CA VAL A 31 6.37 -15.04 -19.02
C VAL A 31 5.02 -15.12 -18.34
N ILE A 32 4.91 -14.52 -17.15
CA ILE A 32 3.65 -14.42 -16.40
C ILE A 32 3.24 -12.96 -16.35
N VAL A 33 2.09 -12.63 -16.95
CA VAL A 33 1.52 -11.28 -16.94
C VAL A 33 0.47 -11.20 -15.84
N LEU A 34 0.72 -10.37 -14.83
CA LEU A 34 -0.22 -10.10 -13.74
C LEU A 34 -0.69 -8.66 -13.83
N GLN A 35 -2.00 -8.43 -13.67
CA GLN A 35 -2.50 -7.07 -13.51
C GLN A 35 -1.95 -6.50 -12.21
N ALA A 36 -1.09 -5.48 -12.32
CA ALA A 36 -0.62 -4.75 -11.16
C ALA A 36 -1.81 -4.04 -10.50
N LYS A 37 -2.02 -4.25 -9.20
CA LYS A 37 -2.89 -3.39 -8.40
C LYS A 37 -2.18 -2.04 -8.30
N THR A 38 -2.49 -1.14 -9.22
CA THR A 38 -2.01 0.23 -9.17
C THR A 38 -2.43 0.81 -7.81
N ARG A 39 -1.51 1.33 -7.01
CA ARG A 39 -1.87 2.23 -5.89
C ARG A 39 -2.45 3.56 -6.40
N SER A 40 -2.63 3.70 -7.70
CA SER A 40 -2.98 4.93 -8.39
C SER A 40 -3.67 4.59 -9.71
N HIS A 41 -4.90 4.13 -9.63
CA HIS A 41 -5.94 4.75 -10.43
C HIS A 41 -6.78 5.56 -9.43
N PRO A 42 -6.85 6.90 -9.52
CA PRO A 42 -8.00 7.59 -9.00
C PRO A 42 -9.15 7.17 -9.91
N GLN A 43 -9.78 6.06 -9.58
CA GLN A 43 -11.18 5.87 -9.91
C GLN A 43 -11.88 7.17 -9.48
N PRO A 44 -12.76 7.79 -10.28
CA PRO A 44 -13.67 8.79 -9.76
C PRO A 44 -14.66 8.03 -8.88
N ASP A 45 -14.15 7.56 -7.74
CA ASP A 45 -14.92 7.04 -6.64
C ASP A 45 -15.71 8.24 -6.14
N LYS A 46 -16.95 8.28 -6.61
CA LYS A 46 -18.07 8.73 -5.80
C LYS A 46 -18.00 7.97 -4.47
N SER A 47 -17.23 8.50 -3.54
CA SER A 47 -17.11 8.07 -2.15
C SER A 47 -17.06 9.34 -1.30
N PRO A 48 -17.79 9.42 -0.18
CA PRO A 48 -17.93 10.62 0.63
C PRO A 48 -16.69 10.84 1.52
N SER A 49 -15.50 10.77 0.94
CA SER A 49 -14.22 10.82 1.66
C SER A 49 -13.48 12.13 1.45
N ASP A 50 -14.23 13.24 1.48
CA ASP A 50 -13.70 14.52 1.95
C ASP A 50 -13.87 14.64 3.48
N THR A 51 -14.02 13.50 4.17
CA THR A 51 -13.90 13.45 5.62
C THR A 51 -12.43 13.64 5.95
N ASN A 52 -12.10 14.90 6.25
CA ASN A 52 -10.81 15.40 6.73
C ASN A 52 -9.95 14.28 7.34
N ARG A 53 -8.98 13.80 6.57
CA ARG A 53 -8.09 12.68 6.95
C ARG A 53 -7.37 12.89 8.27
N TYR A 54 -7.28 14.14 8.75
CA TYR A 54 -6.63 14.51 9.99
C TYR A 54 -7.45 15.57 10.74
N PRO A 55 -8.55 15.17 11.39
CA PRO A 55 -9.49 16.11 12.04
C PRO A 55 -8.87 16.91 13.17
N LEU A 56 -7.79 16.41 13.77
CA LEU A 56 -7.07 17.04 14.88
C LEU A 56 -5.84 17.84 14.42
N ARG A 57 -5.55 17.93 13.12
CA ARG A 57 -4.39 18.69 12.64
C ARG A 57 -4.59 20.18 12.91
N GLY A 58 -3.68 20.77 13.69
CA GLY A 58 -3.70 22.20 14.02
C GLY A 58 -4.51 22.55 15.28
N THR A 59 -5.10 21.56 15.96
CA THR A 59 -5.68 21.79 17.28
C THR A 59 -4.59 21.73 18.36
N VAL A 60 -4.73 22.58 19.38
CA VAL A 60 -3.86 22.53 20.56
C VAL A 60 -4.45 21.50 21.51
N ILE A 61 -3.70 20.42 21.78
CA ILE A 61 -4.08 19.37 22.71
C ILE A 61 -3.40 19.66 24.05
N ARG A 62 -4.19 19.73 25.12
CA ARG A 62 -3.69 19.85 26.50
C ARG A 62 -3.88 18.51 27.20
N TYR A 63 -2.83 18.03 27.82
CA TYR A 63 -2.87 16.86 28.70
C TYR A 63 -2.94 17.40 30.12
N ASP A 64 -4.08 17.16 30.80
CA ASP A 64 -4.27 17.66 32.15
C ASP A 64 -3.42 16.85 33.15
N ASP A 65 -3.35 15.51 33.03
CA ASP A 65 -2.52 14.63 33.86
C ASP A 65 -1.92 13.47 33.04
N PRO A 66 -0.86 13.69 32.25
CA PRO A 66 -0.38 12.73 31.25
C PRO A 66 0.25 11.45 31.82
N THR A 67 0.53 11.41 33.12
CA THR A 67 1.23 10.30 33.77
C THR A 67 0.42 9.66 34.88
N GLU A 68 -0.84 10.06 35.08
CA GLU A 68 -1.69 9.41 36.06
C GLU A 68 -1.99 7.97 35.62
N PRO A 69 -1.92 6.98 36.52
CA PRO A 69 -2.22 5.60 36.18
C PRO A 69 -3.67 5.47 35.70
N VAL A 70 -3.86 5.02 34.47
CA VAL A 70 -5.19 4.68 33.97
C VAL A 70 -5.56 3.28 34.43
N ALA A 71 -6.79 3.12 34.91
CA ALA A 71 -7.42 1.82 35.15
C ALA A 71 -6.76 0.95 36.24
N LEU A 72 -6.26 1.55 37.33
CA LEU A 72 -5.72 0.81 38.48
C LEU A 72 -6.72 -0.23 39.02
N GLU A 73 -8.01 0.09 39.05
CA GLU A 73 -9.03 -0.84 39.53
C GLU A 73 -9.36 -1.97 38.56
N ASP A 74 -9.08 -1.82 37.25
CA ASP A 74 -9.40 -2.83 36.23
C ASP A 74 -8.37 -3.97 36.19
N TRP A 75 -7.16 -3.76 36.75
CA TRP A 75 -6.11 -4.77 36.83
C TRP A 75 -6.28 -5.75 38.00
N GLU A 76 -7.13 -5.44 38.98
CA GLU A 76 -7.41 -6.28 40.16
C GLU A 76 -8.28 -7.52 39.84
N PHE A 77 -8.83 -7.62 38.62
CA PHE A 77 -9.69 -8.74 38.19
C PHE A 77 -8.95 -9.98 37.66
N LEU A 78 -7.61 -9.99 37.65
CA LEU A 78 -6.79 -11.09 37.12
C LEU A 78 -6.24 -12.05 38.20
N GLN A 79 -6.76 -12.03 39.43
CA GLN A 79 -6.36 -12.93 40.52
C GLN A 79 -7.23 -14.18 40.66
#